data_AF-A0A351MT38-F1
#
_entry.id   AF-A0A351MT38-F1
#
_cell.length_a   1.000
_cell.length_b   1.000
_cell.length_c   1.000
_cell.angle_alpha   90.00
_cell.angle_beta   90.00
_cell.angle_gamma   90.00
#
_symmetry.space_group_name_H-M   'P 1'
#
loop_
_entity.id
_entity.type
_entity.pdbx_description
1 polymer ?
#
loop_
_entity_poly.entity_id
_entity_poly.type
_entity_poly.pdbx_seq_one_letter_code
_entity_poly.pdbx_strand_id
1 'polypeptide(L)'
;MGNGKNFVGIFGGGMRRNNAMEGTLYDLKFAPDGKALVSSRPQRIAEMKEAFGKLDGGWRAGKGMLDKSYRQAEKKLYTSNLFIHPLAAEEATKAFDCEKEIQAPGWLAYYEGWFTPPETGEYRFQGFADDMMAVAVDGTTVLSAFWPGQGDGSAIPFRASWLPKDGHKTDGMQLRQPKEYGHLGARYKGSWLQLRKGQAYFIQIAISESHGGIFSSELLIEQKGEKYPKGTVEDIIPYFMLEPMPAEEIKLKLNWKMPKTWGYGASRPWHTDGATEGPSFGCEINKVSRRSAPR
;
A
#
# COMPACT_ATOMS: atom_id res chain seq x y z
N MET A 1 -27.84 -5.43 22.00
CA MET A 1 -27.02 -6.38 21.22
C MET A 1 -26.08 -5.58 20.34
N GLY A 2 -24.77 -5.56 20.61
CA GLY A 2 -23.81 -4.76 19.86
C GLY A 2 -23.44 -5.42 18.53
N ASN A 3 -23.66 -4.73 17.42
CA ASN A 3 -23.27 -5.21 16.08
C ASN A 3 -21.74 -5.23 15.96
N GLY A 4 -21.14 -6.43 15.92
CA GLY A 4 -19.70 -6.68 15.84
C GLY A 4 -19.05 -6.33 14.50
N LYS A 5 -19.13 -5.07 14.05
CA LYS A 5 -18.57 -4.60 12.77
C LYS A 5 -17.12 -4.08 12.82
N ASN A 6 -16.45 -4.09 13.98
CA ASN A 6 -15.18 -3.36 14.16
C ASN A 6 -13.88 -4.16 13.97
N PHE A 7 -13.93 -5.44 13.56
CA PHE A 7 -12.73 -6.29 13.53
C PHE A 7 -11.99 -6.35 12.19
N VAL A 8 -12.66 -6.10 11.07
CA VAL A 8 -12.11 -6.30 9.71
C VAL A 8 -12.62 -5.21 8.78
N GLY A 9 -11.72 -4.60 8.00
CA GLY A 9 -12.04 -3.60 6.98
C GLY A 9 -11.01 -3.60 5.86
N ILE A 10 -11.34 -3.04 4.69
CA ILE A 10 -10.45 -3.07 3.53
C ILE A 10 -9.13 -2.33 3.79
N PHE A 11 -9.22 -1.17 4.44
CA PHE A 11 -8.08 -0.36 4.86
C PHE A 11 -7.55 -0.73 6.27
N GLY A 12 -8.17 -1.71 6.93
CA GLY A 12 -7.91 -2.09 8.32
C GLY A 12 -9.13 -1.95 9.23
N GLY A 13 -9.02 -2.48 10.45
CA GLY A 13 -10.04 -2.41 11.50
C GLY A 13 -9.74 -1.32 12.54
N GLY A 14 -10.76 -0.94 13.33
CA GLY A 14 -10.60 0.11 14.36
C GLY A 14 -9.94 -0.35 15.65
N MET A 15 -9.70 -1.66 15.82
CA MET A 15 -9.09 -2.23 17.03
C MET A 15 -7.62 -2.57 16.79
N ARG A 16 -6.74 -2.06 17.65
CA ARG A 16 -5.32 -2.41 17.64
C ARG A 16 -5.12 -3.89 17.93
N ARG A 17 -4.24 -4.52 17.14
CA ARG A 17 -3.85 -5.94 17.27
C ARG A 17 -2.34 -6.06 17.43
N ASN A 18 -1.88 -7.22 17.87
CA ASN A 18 -0.46 -7.46 18.12
C ASN A 18 0.38 -7.55 16.83
N ASN A 19 -0.15 -8.17 15.78
CA ASN A 19 0.52 -8.26 14.47
C ASN A 19 -0.19 -7.34 13.47
N ALA A 20 -0.19 -6.04 13.75
CA ALA A 20 -0.79 -5.04 12.88
C ALA A 20 0.15 -3.85 12.66
N MET A 21 0.02 -3.26 11.48
CA MET A 21 0.50 -1.93 11.14
C MET A 21 -0.57 -0.92 11.53
N GLU A 22 -0.17 0.20 12.13
CA GLU A 22 -1.04 1.33 12.42
C GLU A 22 -1.08 2.27 11.22
N GLY A 23 -2.29 2.61 10.77
CA GLY A 23 -2.60 3.43 9.62
C GLY A 23 -3.08 4.82 10.01
N THR A 24 -2.55 5.83 9.33
CA THR A 24 -2.98 7.24 9.39
C THR A 24 -3.38 7.72 8.00
N LEU A 25 -4.53 8.37 7.89
CA LEU A 25 -4.95 9.04 6.65
C LEU A 25 -4.64 10.54 6.74
N TYR A 26 -4.00 11.08 5.72
CA TYR A 26 -3.71 12.50 5.53
C TYR A 26 -4.55 13.05 4.37
N ASP A 27 -5.12 14.24 4.57
CA ASP A 27 -5.67 15.04 3.49
C ASP A 27 -4.57 15.92 2.90
N LEU A 28 -4.12 15.58 1.70
CA LEU A 28 -3.06 16.35 1.04
C LEU A 28 -3.54 17.73 0.59
N LYS A 29 -4.85 18.00 0.61
CA LYS A 29 -5.43 19.28 0.18
C LYS A 29 -5.40 20.35 1.25
N PHE A 30 -5.22 19.98 2.53
CA PHE A 30 -5.37 20.92 3.64
C PHE A 30 -4.23 20.76 4.66
N ALA A 31 -3.76 21.88 5.18
CA ALA A 31 -2.88 21.93 6.33
C ALA A 31 -3.64 21.52 7.62
N PRO A 32 -2.93 21.20 8.73
CA PRO A 32 -3.57 20.80 9.98
C PRO A 32 -4.58 21.82 10.52
N ASP A 33 -4.34 23.11 10.30
CA ASP A 33 -5.22 24.22 10.69
C ASP A 33 -6.43 24.42 9.75
N GLY A 34 -6.54 23.61 8.69
CA GLY A 34 -7.60 23.68 7.70
C GLY A 34 -7.38 24.69 6.58
N LYS A 35 -6.22 25.33 6.51
CA LYS A 35 -5.86 26.14 5.34
C LYS A 35 -5.73 25.24 4.10
N ALA A 36 -6.42 25.60 3.02
CA ALA A 36 -6.27 24.92 1.74
C ALA A 36 -4.84 25.08 1.19
N LEU A 37 -4.24 23.96 0.79
CA LEU A 37 -2.93 23.89 0.13
C LEU A 37 -3.10 23.84 -1.39
N VAL A 38 -4.01 22.99 -1.86
CA VAL A 38 -4.23 22.70 -3.28
C VAL A 38 -5.72 22.44 -3.55
N SER A 39 -6.15 22.64 -4.79
CA SER A 39 -7.56 22.42 -5.19
C SER A 39 -7.73 21.72 -6.55
N SER A 40 -6.85 22.02 -7.52
CA SER A 40 -6.92 21.41 -8.86
C SER A 40 -6.23 20.05 -8.94
N ARG A 41 -6.59 19.23 -9.93
CA ARG A 41 -5.96 17.91 -10.16
C ARG A 41 -4.43 18.01 -10.34
N PRO A 42 -3.87 18.89 -11.20
CA PRO A 42 -2.41 19.00 -11.33
C PRO A 42 -1.71 19.36 -10.02
N GLN A 43 -2.32 20.21 -9.19
CA GLN A 43 -1.77 20.58 -7.89
C GLN A 43 -1.83 19.40 -6.90
N ARG A 44 -2.93 18.62 -6.86
CA ARG A 44 -3.01 17.42 -6.01
C ARG A 44 -1.96 16.38 -6.39
N ILE A 45 -1.72 16.19 -7.69
CA ILE A 45 -0.64 15.32 -8.18
C ILE A 45 0.71 15.85 -7.68
N ALA A 46 1.00 17.15 -7.85
CA ALA A 46 2.24 17.74 -7.38
C ALA A 46 2.42 17.61 -5.85
N GLU A 47 1.35 17.78 -5.08
CA GLU A 47 1.34 17.68 -3.62
C GLU A 47 1.56 16.24 -3.13
N MET A 48 0.92 15.26 -3.79
CA MET A 48 1.24 13.84 -3.60
C MET A 48 2.73 13.62 -3.85
N LYS A 49 3.29 14.24 -4.91
CA LYS A 49 4.71 14.10 -5.19
C LYS A 49 5.62 14.68 -4.12
N GLU A 50 5.26 15.83 -3.59
CA GLU A 50 5.96 16.43 -2.47
C GLU A 50 5.89 15.55 -1.21
N ALA A 51 4.72 15.00 -0.90
CA ALA A 51 4.52 14.12 0.26
C ALA A 51 5.41 12.87 0.21
N PHE A 52 5.49 12.19 -0.94
CA PHE A 52 6.41 11.06 -1.11
C PHE A 52 7.89 11.49 -1.16
N GLY A 53 8.20 12.66 -1.73
CA GLY A 53 9.56 13.23 -1.69
C GLY A 53 10.05 13.49 -0.25
N LYS A 54 9.16 13.98 0.63
CA LYS A 54 9.42 14.12 2.08
C LYS A 54 9.76 12.78 2.73
N LEU A 55 9.12 11.69 2.31
CA LEU A 55 9.42 10.34 2.80
C LEU A 55 10.77 9.82 2.31
N ASP A 56 11.11 10.02 1.03
CA ASP A 56 12.40 9.56 0.46
C ASP A 56 13.61 10.24 1.12
N GLY A 57 13.46 11.49 1.56
CA GLY A 57 14.49 12.21 2.34
C GLY A 57 14.80 11.59 3.71
N GLY A 58 13.98 10.64 4.16
CA GLY A 58 14.17 9.88 5.40
C GLY A 58 12.84 9.63 6.10
N TRP A 59 12.34 8.40 6.06
CA TRP A 59 10.93 8.08 6.36
C TRP A 59 10.44 8.50 7.76
N ARG A 60 11.30 8.47 8.78
CA ARG A 60 10.93 8.89 10.15
C ARG A 60 10.73 10.41 10.23
N ALA A 61 11.70 11.18 9.73
CA ALA A 61 11.57 12.64 9.62
C ALA A 61 10.45 13.01 8.65
N GLY A 62 10.34 12.28 7.55
CA GLY A 62 9.29 12.37 6.54
C GLY A 62 7.90 12.24 7.13
N LYS A 63 7.64 11.21 7.95
CA LYS A 63 6.36 11.08 8.66
C LYS A 63 6.08 12.30 9.55
N GLY A 64 7.08 12.76 10.31
CA GLY A 64 6.95 13.98 11.11
C GLY A 64 6.70 15.25 10.28
N MET A 65 7.19 15.30 9.04
CA MET A 65 6.88 16.37 8.09
C MET A 65 5.45 16.25 7.55
N LEU A 66 4.96 15.03 7.26
CA LEU A 66 3.55 14.81 6.91
C LEU A 66 2.64 15.27 8.05
N ASP A 67 2.96 14.87 9.29
CA ASP A 67 2.19 15.23 10.49
C ASP A 67 2.04 16.75 10.68
N LYS A 68 3.07 17.51 10.29
CA LYS A 68 3.08 18.98 10.34
C LYS A 68 2.46 19.65 9.11
N SER A 69 2.51 18.99 7.95
CA SER A 69 2.12 19.59 6.67
C SER A 69 0.65 19.39 6.35
N TYR A 70 0.04 18.31 6.82
CA TYR A 70 -1.28 17.88 6.34
C TYR A 70 -2.26 17.61 7.48
N ARG A 71 -3.53 17.93 7.25
CA ARG A 71 -4.65 17.50 8.08
C ARG A 71 -4.70 15.98 8.12
N GLN A 72 -5.04 15.42 9.27
CA GLN A 72 -5.16 13.98 9.49
C GLN A 72 -6.57 13.58 9.87
N ALA A 73 -6.95 12.35 9.53
CA ALA A 73 -8.08 11.70 10.18
C ALA A 73 -7.76 11.45 11.67
N GLU A 74 -8.74 11.66 12.54
CA GLU A 74 -8.59 11.38 13.97
C GLU A 74 -8.50 9.88 14.25
N LYS A 75 -9.33 9.08 13.56
CA LYS A 75 -9.33 7.63 13.67
C LYS A 75 -8.05 7.05 13.06
N LYS A 76 -7.47 6.08 13.74
CA LYS A 76 -6.42 5.20 13.19
C LYS A 76 -7.02 3.85 12.80
N LEU A 77 -6.46 3.22 11.77
CA LEU A 77 -6.83 1.86 11.38
C LEU A 77 -5.67 0.91 11.60
N TYR A 78 -5.97 -0.36 11.84
CA TYR A 78 -4.98 -1.39 12.11
C TYR A 78 -5.17 -2.55 11.14
N THR A 79 -4.12 -2.93 10.43
CA THR A 79 -4.17 -4.01 9.43
C THR A 79 -2.95 -4.92 9.51
N SER A 80 -3.14 -6.22 9.24
CA SER A 80 -2.03 -7.18 9.15
C SER A 80 -1.43 -7.26 7.75
N ASN A 81 -2.11 -6.72 6.74
CA ASN A 81 -1.74 -6.82 5.34
C ASN A 81 -2.21 -5.58 4.58
N LEU A 82 -1.63 -5.35 3.41
CA LEU A 82 -2.07 -4.30 2.52
C LEU A 82 -2.55 -4.94 1.21
N PHE A 83 -3.82 -5.32 1.23
CA PHE A 83 -4.55 -5.76 0.06
C PHE A 83 -5.91 -5.03 0.00
N ILE A 84 -6.04 -4.17 -1.00
CA ILE A 84 -7.18 -3.30 -1.26
C ILE A 84 -7.64 -3.59 -2.69
N HIS A 85 -8.75 -4.33 -2.82
CA HIS A 85 -9.40 -4.52 -4.12
C HIS A 85 -9.89 -3.17 -4.69
N PRO A 86 -10.22 -3.08 -5.99
CA PRO A 86 -10.68 -1.84 -6.58
C PRO A 86 -11.96 -1.32 -5.94
N LEU A 87 -11.95 -0.07 -5.53
CA LEU A 87 -13.07 0.55 -4.86
C LEU A 87 -13.01 2.06 -5.07
N ALA A 88 -14.07 2.77 -4.69
CA ALA A 88 -14.12 4.22 -4.89
C ALA A 88 -13.10 4.88 -3.97
N ALA A 89 -12.33 5.85 -4.45
CA ALA A 89 -11.33 6.54 -3.63
C ALA A 89 -11.91 7.09 -2.31
N GLU A 90 -13.19 7.46 -2.30
CA GLU A 90 -13.97 7.92 -1.15
C GLU A 90 -14.14 6.85 -0.05
N GLU A 91 -14.01 5.56 -0.37
CA GLU A 91 -14.13 4.49 0.63
C GLU A 91 -12.97 4.52 1.63
N ALA A 92 -11.82 5.10 1.28
CA ALA A 92 -10.74 5.34 2.23
C ALA A 92 -11.22 6.27 3.36
N THR A 93 -11.82 7.41 3.00
CA THR A 93 -12.26 8.41 4.00
C THR A 93 -13.38 7.87 4.86
N LYS A 94 -14.27 7.03 4.30
CA LYS A 94 -15.30 6.29 5.05
C LYS A 94 -14.71 5.27 6.01
N ALA A 95 -13.67 4.52 5.61
CA ALA A 95 -13.04 3.54 6.50
C ALA A 95 -12.43 4.20 7.74
N PHE A 96 -11.88 5.39 7.55
CA PHE A 96 -11.34 6.25 8.60
C PHE A 96 -12.41 7.12 9.31
N ASP A 97 -13.70 6.89 9.06
CA ASP A 97 -14.85 7.64 9.63
C ASP A 97 -14.67 9.17 9.56
N CYS A 98 -14.19 9.67 8.42
CA CYS A 98 -13.81 11.08 8.24
C CYS A 98 -14.29 11.69 6.92
N GLU A 99 -15.27 11.07 6.25
CA GLU A 99 -15.75 11.49 4.93
C GLU A 99 -16.39 12.89 4.88
N LYS A 100 -16.65 13.50 6.03
CA LYS A 100 -17.14 14.89 6.13
C LYS A 100 -15.99 15.89 6.23
N GLU A 101 -14.85 15.47 6.78
CA GLU A 101 -13.69 16.30 7.09
C GLU A 101 -12.59 16.19 6.04
N ILE A 102 -12.45 14.98 5.46
CA ILE A 102 -11.50 14.61 4.42
C ILE A 102 -12.29 13.93 3.31
N GLN A 103 -12.19 14.47 2.10
CA GLN A 103 -12.86 13.93 0.93
C GLN A 103 -11.84 13.52 -0.12
N ALA A 104 -12.11 12.42 -0.84
CA ALA A 104 -11.41 12.16 -2.09
C ALA A 104 -11.82 13.20 -3.15
N PRO A 105 -10.97 13.52 -4.14
CA PRO A 105 -9.63 12.99 -4.35
C PRO A 105 -8.53 13.66 -3.50
N GLY A 106 -7.34 13.08 -3.41
CA GLY A 106 -6.14 13.71 -2.84
C GLY A 106 -5.89 13.36 -1.38
N TRP A 107 -5.74 12.08 -1.08
CA TRP A 107 -5.36 11.59 0.24
C TRP A 107 -4.13 10.67 0.17
N LEU A 108 -3.45 10.53 1.30
CA LEU A 108 -2.37 9.58 1.52
C LEU A 108 -2.64 8.78 2.79
N ALA A 109 -2.58 7.46 2.72
CA ALA A 109 -2.59 6.59 3.89
C ALA A 109 -1.18 6.07 4.18
N TYR A 110 -0.71 6.28 5.40
CA TYR A 110 0.59 5.85 5.90
C TYR A 110 0.41 4.75 6.94
N TYR A 111 1.01 3.59 6.72
CA TYR A 111 1.00 2.45 7.63
C TYR A 111 2.40 2.19 8.16
N GLU A 112 2.52 1.91 9.45
CA GLU A 112 3.80 1.52 10.04
C GLU A 112 3.66 0.43 11.10
N GLY A 113 4.66 -0.43 11.22
CA GLY A 113 4.62 -1.54 12.16
C GLY A 113 5.93 -2.32 12.24
N TRP A 114 5.90 -3.40 13.02
CA TRP A 114 7.04 -4.29 13.19
C TRP A 114 6.79 -5.63 12.53
N PHE A 115 7.83 -6.16 11.90
CA PHE A 115 7.81 -7.49 11.30
C PHE A 115 9.13 -8.23 11.51
N THR A 116 9.11 -9.54 11.32
CA THR A 116 10.28 -10.43 11.33
C THR A 116 10.02 -11.53 10.33
N PRO A 117 11.03 -11.97 9.55
CA PRO A 117 10.82 -13.13 8.70
C PRO A 117 10.69 -14.41 9.56
N PRO A 118 9.86 -15.38 9.16
CA PRO A 118 9.77 -16.67 9.86
C PRO A 118 11.02 -17.53 9.68
N GLU A 119 11.81 -17.25 8.64
CA GLU A 119 13.05 -17.92 8.29
C GLU A 119 14.10 -16.89 7.84
N THR A 120 15.39 -17.25 7.93
CA THR A 120 16.46 -16.38 7.41
C THR A 120 16.54 -16.55 5.91
N GLY A 121 16.59 -15.45 5.16
CA GLY A 121 16.63 -15.50 3.71
C GLY A 121 16.74 -14.13 3.05
N GLU A 122 16.78 -14.15 1.72
CA GLU A 122 16.74 -12.96 0.90
C GLU A 122 15.31 -12.76 0.38
N TYR A 123 14.69 -11.63 0.73
CA TYR A 123 13.29 -11.33 0.44
C TYR A 123 13.18 -10.04 -0.38
N ARG A 124 12.16 -9.89 -1.23
CA ARG A 124 11.80 -8.60 -1.80
C ARG A 124 10.29 -8.40 -1.79
N PHE A 125 9.87 -7.16 -1.62
CA PHE A 125 8.48 -6.80 -1.80
C PHE A 125 8.16 -6.71 -3.30
N GLN A 126 6.95 -7.11 -3.66
CA GLN A 126 6.33 -6.74 -4.92
C GLN A 126 5.02 -6.03 -4.64
N GLY A 127 4.67 -5.01 -5.42
CA GLY A 127 3.45 -4.29 -5.14
C GLY A 127 2.99 -3.35 -6.22
N PHE A 128 1.81 -2.79 -5.97
CA PHE A 128 1.09 -1.93 -6.88
C PHE A 128 0.17 -1.00 -6.10
N ALA A 129 -0.05 0.21 -6.62
CA ALA A 129 -1.13 1.08 -6.20
C ALA A 129 -1.58 2.00 -7.33
N ASP A 130 -2.86 2.37 -7.28
CA ASP A 130 -3.49 3.36 -8.14
C ASP A 130 -3.99 4.51 -7.25
N ASP A 131 -3.21 5.54 -6.95
CA ASP A 131 -2.16 6.08 -7.84
C ASP A 131 -0.71 5.71 -7.48
N MET A 132 -0.37 5.58 -6.19
CA MET A 132 1.03 5.44 -5.77
C MET A 132 1.20 4.64 -4.47
N MET A 133 2.30 3.88 -4.39
CA MET A 133 2.78 3.16 -3.21
C MET A 133 4.29 3.40 -3.03
N ALA A 134 4.74 3.45 -1.78
CA ALA A 134 6.14 3.22 -1.42
C ALA A 134 6.24 2.38 -0.15
N VAL A 135 7.33 1.62 -0.03
CA VAL A 135 7.63 0.79 1.15
C VAL A 135 9.06 1.04 1.58
N ALA A 136 9.27 1.21 2.87
CA ALA A 136 10.57 1.21 3.51
C ALA A 136 10.69 0.15 4.60
N VAL A 137 11.93 -0.33 4.77
CA VAL A 137 12.35 -1.16 5.88
C VAL A 137 13.47 -0.44 6.62
N ASP A 138 13.31 -0.26 7.93
CA ASP A 138 14.21 0.50 8.80
C ASP A 138 14.58 1.88 8.20
N GLY A 139 13.56 2.58 7.69
CA GLY A 139 13.70 3.92 7.09
C GLY A 139 14.32 3.97 5.70
N THR A 140 14.73 2.84 5.12
CA THR A 140 15.26 2.76 3.76
C THR A 140 14.18 2.32 2.80
N THR A 141 13.92 3.10 1.75
CA THR A 141 12.98 2.72 0.69
C THR A 141 13.45 1.47 -0.04
N VAL A 142 12.56 0.48 -0.17
CA VAL A 142 12.81 -0.81 -0.82
C VAL A 142 11.85 -1.07 -1.98
N LEU A 143 10.70 -0.39 -2.04
CA LEU A 143 9.73 -0.45 -3.13
C LEU A 143 9.13 0.93 -3.39
N SER A 144 8.96 1.29 -4.66
CA SER A 144 8.08 2.36 -5.14
C SER A 144 7.22 1.82 -6.29
N ALA A 145 5.93 2.09 -6.28
CA ALA A 145 5.02 1.63 -7.31
C ALA A 145 4.02 2.73 -7.63
N PHE A 146 3.57 2.78 -8.88
CA PHE A 146 2.65 3.83 -9.34
C PHE A 146 1.79 3.33 -10.49
N TRP A 147 0.65 3.99 -10.67
CA TRP A 147 -0.26 3.70 -11.77
C TRP A 147 0.32 4.16 -13.11
N PRO A 148 0.50 3.25 -14.08
CA PRO A 148 1.13 3.56 -15.34
C PRO A 148 0.23 4.34 -16.31
N GLY A 149 0.84 5.18 -17.15
CA GLY A 149 0.18 5.79 -18.31
C GLY A 149 -0.67 7.03 -18.04
N GLN A 150 -0.42 7.75 -16.94
CA GLN A 150 -1.14 9.01 -16.65
C GLN A 150 -0.56 10.23 -17.39
N GLY A 151 0.57 10.11 -18.11
CA GLY A 151 1.16 11.20 -18.90
C GLY A 151 1.63 12.42 -18.08
N ASP A 152 1.45 12.39 -16.77
CA ASP A 152 1.69 13.47 -15.80
C ASP A 152 2.91 13.19 -14.90
N GLY A 153 3.66 12.12 -15.19
CA GLY A 153 4.82 11.70 -14.42
C GLY A 153 4.47 11.14 -13.04
N SER A 154 3.36 10.41 -12.89
CA SER A 154 2.98 9.66 -11.68
C SER A 154 4.07 8.73 -11.13
N ALA A 155 5.08 8.41 -11.95
CA ALA A 155 6.33 7.85 -11.49
C ALA A 155 7.08 8.88 -10.64
N ILE A 156 6.96 8.81 -9.32
CA ILE A 156 7.98 9.40 -8.45
C ILE A 156 9.09 8.37 -8.34
N PRO A 157 10.27 8.63 -8.93
CA PRO A 157 11.42 7.83 -8.62
C PRO A 157 11.79 8.12 -7.16
N PHE A 158 11.54 7.17 -6.28
CA PHE A 158 12.27 7.10 -5.02
C PHE A 158 13.72 6.84 -5.40
N ARG A 159 14.56 7.88 -5.43
CA ARG A 159 15.88 7.91 -6.09
C ARG A 159 15.85 7.77 -7.63
N ALA A 160 16.56 8.65 -8.32
CA ALA A 160 16.65 8.69 -9.78
C ALA A 160 17.13 7.37 -10.44
N SER A 161 17.79 6.48 -9.69
CA SER A 161 18.31 5.19 -10.17
C SER A 161 17.42 3.98 -9.89
N TRP A 162 16.25 4.15 -9.26
CA TRP A 162 15.44 3.04 -8.72
C TRP A 162 14.49 2.40 -9.72
N LEU A 163 14.26 3.02 -10.88
CA LEU A 163 13.41 2.39 -11.88
C LEU A 163 14.05 1.05 -12.31
N PRO A 164 13.28 -0.06 -12.33
CA PRO A 164 13.72 -1.29 -12.98
C PRO A 164 14.33 -0.96 -14.34
N LYS A 165 15.29 -1.74 -14.84
CA LYS A 165 15.96 -1.46 -16.12
C LYS A 165 14.93 -1.03 -17.19
N ASP A 166 15.11 0.17 -17.74
CA ASP A 166 14.22 0.87 -18.69
C ASP A 166 12.89 1.49 -18.17
N GLY A 167 12.58 1.41 -16.88
CA GLY A 167 11.40 2.06 -16.27
C GLY A 167 11.45 3.60 -16.27
N HIS A 168 12.60 4.22 -16.55
CA HIS A 168 12.74 5.67 -16.80
C HIS A 168 12.37 6.08 -18.22
N LYS A 169 12.24 5.12 -19.14
CA LYS A 169 11.87 5.34 -20.54
C LYS A 169 10.40 5.06 -20.81
N THR A 170 9.70 4.51 -19.84
CA THR A 170 8.29 4.15 -19.92
C THR A 170 7.63 4.73 -18.67
N ASP A 171 6.55 5.46 -18.81
CA ASP A 171 5.63 5.87 -17.74
C ASP A 171 4.90 4.67 -17.07
N GLY A 172 5.58 3.52 -16.97
CA GLY A 172 5.05 2.23 -16.58
C GLY A 172 4.13 1.58 -17.62
N MET A 173 3.78 2.21 -18.75
CA MET A 173 2.82 1.64 -19.71
C MET A 173 3.24 0.28 -20.29
N GLN A 174 4.55 0.02 -20.41
CA GLN A 174 5.05 -1.28 -20.88
C GLN A 174 4.95 -2.37 -19.81
N LEU A 175 4.89 -1.98 -18.53
CA LEU A 175 4.54 -2.87 -17.42
C LEU A 175 3.05 -3.20 -17.41
N ARG A 176 2.22 -2.63 -18.30
CA ARG A 176 0.77 -2.86 -18.33
C ARG A 176 0.37 -4.04 -19.23
N GLN A 177 1.32 -4.89 -19.61
CA GLN A 177 1.09 -5.95 -20.59
C GLN A 177 0.90 -7.33 -19.94
N PRO A 178 -0.09 -8.12 -20.39
CA PRO A 178 -1.10 -7.77 -21.41
C PRO A 178 -2.15 -6.74 -20.99
N LYS A 179 -2.50 -5.82 -21.90
CA LYS A 179 -3.55 -4.78 -21.72
C LYS A 179 -4.94 -5.36 -21.41
N GLU A 180 -5.10 -6.67 -21.62
CA GLU A 180 -6.31 -7.47 -21.41
C GLU A 180 -6.61 -7.70 -19.92
N TYR A 181 -5.63 -7.52 -19.04
CA TYR A 181 -5.69 -7.87 -17.61
C TYR A 181 -6.01 -6.70 -16.65
N GLY A 182 -6.58 -5.61 -17.18
CA GLY A 182 -7.25 -4.59 -16.36
C GLY A 182 -6.35 -3.82 -15.39
N HIS A 183 -6.87 -3.52 -14.18
CA HIS A 183 -6.26 -2.61 -13.20
C HIS A 183 -4.95 -3.10 -12.53
N LEU A 184 -4.37 -4.21 -12.96
CA LEU A 184 -3.18 -4.82 -12.33
C LEU A 184 -2.09 -5.25 -13.33
N GLY A 185 -1.87 -4.45 -14.38
CA GLY A 185 -1.04 -4.84 -15.52
C GLY A 185 0.39 -5.34 -15.23
N ALA A 186 1.05 -4.95 -14.13
CA ALA A 186 2.18 -5.69 -13.53
C ALA A 186 2.53 -5.12 -12.14
N ARG A 187 3.07 -5.98 -11.27
CA ARG A 187 3.62 -5.59 -9.97
C ARG A 187 5.02 -5.04 -10.14
N TYR A 188 5.33 -3.96 -9.42
CA TYR A 188 6.71 -3.47 -9.32
C TYR A 188 7.49 -4.36 -8.37
N LYS A 189 8.74 -4.67 -8.73
CA LYS A 189 9.64 -5.49 -7.90
C LYS A 189 10.59 -4.58 -7.15
N GLY A 190 10.61 -4.74 -5.83
CA GLY A 190 11.49 -4.00 -4.93
C GLY A 190 12.92 -4.54 -4.92
N SER A 191 13.73 -3.90 -4.07
CA SER A 191 15.10 -4.34 -3.77
C SER A 191 15.09 -5.63 -2.94
N TRP A 192 16.07 -6.49 -3.18
CA TRP A 192 16.33 -7.65 -2.34
C TRP A 192 16.89 -7.22 -0.97
N LEU A 193 16.39 -7.86 0.07
CA LEU A 193 16.67 -7.61 1.48
C LEU A 193 17.17 -8.88 2.12
N GLN A 194 18.31 -8.78 2.82
CA GLN A 194 18.80 -9.87 3.66
C GLN A 194 18.11 -9.79 5.03
N LEU A 195 17.12 -10.65 5.26
CA LEU A 195 16.37 -10.68 6.51
C LEU A 195 16.75 -11.92 7.32
N ARG A 196 16.88 -11.73 8.63
CA ARG A 196 17.27 -12.78 9.59
C ARG A 196 16.10 -13.13 10.50
N LYS A 197 15.83 -14.43 10.66
CA LYS A 197 14.91 -14.94 11.68
C LYS A 197 15.37 -14.49 13.07
N GLY A 198 14.43 -14.11 13.92
CA GLY A 198 14.71 -13.63 15.27
C GLY A 198 15.09 -12.15 15.36
N GLN A 199 15.17 -11.45 14.22
CA GLN A 199 15.40 -10.01 14.17
C GLN A 199 14.12 -9.30 13.76
N ALA A 200 13.68 -8.34 14.59
CA ALA A 200 12.59 -7.44 14.26
C ALA A 200 13.10 -6.27 13.39
N TYR A 201 12.32 -5.95 12.36
CA TYR A 201 12.51 -4.84 11.43
C TYR A 201 11.28 -3.94 11.46
N PHE A 202 11.47 -2.65 11.23
CA PHE A 202 10.39 -1.68 11.14
C PHE A 202 9.98 -1.50 9.67
N ILE A 203 8.68 -1.65 9.39
CA ILE A 203 8.12 -1.42 8.04
C ILE A 203 7.29 -0.15 8.04
N GLN A 204 7.42 0.61 6.96
CA GLN A 204 6.67 1.83 6.70
C GLN A 204 6.15 1.77 5.27
N ILE A 205 4.87 2.03 5.08
CA ILE A 205 4.19 1.93 3.78
C ILE A 205 3.37 3.20 3.59
N ALA A 206 3.49 3.84 2.43
CA ALA A 206 2.61 4.92 2.04
C ALA A 206 1.85 4.53 0.77
N ILE A 207 0.54 4.75 0.74
CA ILE A 207 -0.30 4.63 -0.44
C ILE A 207 -1.11 5.91 -0.63
N SER A 208 -1.40 6.29 -1.87
CA SER A 208 -2.08 7.57 -2.14
C SER A 208 -2.87 7.55 -3.44
N GLU A 209 -3.88 8.41 -3.50
CA GLU A 209 -4.56 8.81 -4.72
C GLU A 209 -4.69 10.33 -4.81
N SER A 210 -4.68 10.83 -6.04
CA SER A 210 -4.74 12.25 -6.40
C SER A 210 -5.78 12.54 -7.49
N HIS A 211 -6.15 11.51 -8.25
CA HIS A 211 -7.04 11.57 -9.40
C HIS A 211 -8.52 11.49 -9.03
N GLY A 212 -8.86 10.68 -8.02
CA GLY A 212 -10.21 10.19 -7.75
C GLY A 212 -10.61 9.03 -8.66
N GLY A 213 -11.84 8.54 -8.47
CA GLY A 213 -12.34 7.36 -9.19
C GLY A 213 -11.97 6.07 -8.46
N ILE A 214 -11.24 5.18 -9.14
CA ILE A 214 -10.92 3.85 -8.63
C ILE A 214 -9.59 3.87 -7.91
N PHE A 215 -9.56 3.34 -6.68
CA PHE A 215 -8.33 3.04 -5.96
C PHE A 215 -8.19 1.53 -5.79
N SER A 216 -6.98 1.00 -6.01
CA SER A 216 -6.62 -0.35 -5.56
C SER A 216 -5.15 -0.41 -5.20
N SER A 217 -4.78 -1.36 -4.35
CA SER A 217 -3.39 -1.55 -3.92
C SER A 217 -3.14 -2.95 -3.39
N GLU A 218 -1.95 -3.47 -3.64
CA GLU A 218 -1.51 -4.75 -3.06
C GLU A 218 -0.01 -4.74 -2.73
N LEU A 219 0.34 -5.45 -1.65
CA LEU A 219 1.71 -5.72 -1.26
C LEU A 219 1.93 -7.22 -1.05
N LEU A 220 2.90 -7.76 -1.78
CA LEU A 220 3.29 -9.17 -1.78
C LEU A 220 4.75 -9.29 -1.34
N ILE A 221 5.16 -10.51 -0.98
CA ILE A 221 6.54 -10.79 -0.58
C ILE A 221 7.07 -12.06 -1.24
N GLU A 222 8.21 -11.92 -1.91
CA GLU A 222 8.92 -13.00 -2.57
C GLU A 222 10.18 -13.34 -1.78
N GLN A 223 10.46 -14.64 -1.65
CA GLN A 223 11.70 -15.18 -1.12
C GLN A 223 12.54 -15.73 -2.28
N LYS A 224 13.81 -15.36 -2.31
CA LYS A 224 14.72 -15.76 -3.38
C LYS A 224 14.94 -17.26 -3.38
N GLY A 225 14.79 -17.88 -4.55
CA GLY A 225 14.98 -19.31 -4.74
C GLY A 225 13.75 -20.17 -4.44
N GLU A 226 12.69 -19.59 -3.86
CA GLU A 226 11.41 -20.28 -3.71
C GLU A 226 10.73 -20.48 -5.06
N LYS A 227 9.94 -21.56 -5.14
CA LYS A 227 9.13 -21.87 -6.33
C LYS A 227 7.69 -21.48 -6.08
N TYR A 228 7.19 -20.57 -6.89
CA TYR A 228 5.81 -20.10 -6.81
C TYR A 228 4.95 -20.75 -7.91
N PRO A 229 3.65 -21.01 -7.65
CA PRO A 229 2.72 -21.42 -8.70
C PRO A 229 2.69 -20.41 -9.85
N LYS A 230 2.52 -20.90 -11.07
CA LYS A 230 2.36 -20.03 -12.24
C LYS A 230 0.94 -19.44 -12.23
N GLY A 231 0.83 -18.11 -12.23
CA GLY A 231 -0.42 -17.41 -12.47
C GLY A 231 -0.65 -17.19 -13.97
N THR A 232 -1.65 -16.36 -14.28
CA THR A 232 -2.00 -16.07 -15.67
C THR A 232 -0.99 -15.14 -16.33
N VAL A 233 -0.45 -14.19 -15.55
CA VAL A 233 0.47 -13.15 -16.00
C VAL A 233 1.84 -13.32 -15.37
N GLU A 234 1.87 -13.42 -14.05
CA GLU A 234 3.07 -13.58 -13.24
C GLU A 234 2.90 -14.76 -12.28
N ASP A 235 3.96 -15.09 -11.55
CA ASP A 235 3.87 -16.08 -10.49
C ASP A 235 2.91 -15.62 -9.38
N ILE A 236 2.22 -16.59 -8.77
CA ILE A 236 1.30 -16.36 -7.64
C ILE A 236 2.15 -16.27 -6.37
N ILE A 237 2.38 -15.03 -5.93
CA ILE A 237 3.21 -14.70 -4.77
C ILE A 237 2.29 -14.46 -3.56
N PRO A 238 2.67 -14.87 -2.34
CA PRO A 238 1.85 -14.62 -1.17
C PRO A 238 1.77 -13.12 -0.84
N TYR A 239 0.61 -12.69 -0.35
CA TYR A 239 0.48 -11.36 0.24
C TYR A 239 1.44 -11.21 1.42
N PHE A 240 2.00 -10.01 1.58
CA PHE A 240 2.74 -9.70 2.81
C PHE A 240 1.74 -9.56 3.95
N MET A 241 1.86 -10.47 4.93
CA MET A 241 0.96 -10.55 6.07
C MET A 241 1.75 -10.64 7.37
N LEU A 242 1.37 -9.85 8.36
CA LEU A 242 1.86 -9.97 9.73
C LEU A 242 1.17 -11.12 10.47
N GLU A 243 -0.08 -11.42 10.12
CA GLU A 243 -0.81 -12.60 10.59
C GLU A 243 -1.76 -13.07 9.49
N PRO A 244 -2.14 -14.37 9.45
CA PRO A 244 -3.03 -14.89 8.43
C PRO A 244 -4.34 -14.10 8.38
N MET A 245 -4.84 -13.81 7.18
CA MET A 245 -6.13 -13.17 7.02
C MET A 245 -7.24 -14.10 7.56
N PRO A 246 -8.12 -13.62 8.46
CA PRO A 246 -9.28 -14.40 8.88
C PRO A 246 -10.25 -14.62 7.71
N ALA A 247 -11.07 -15.66 7.79
CA ALA A 247 -12.02 -16.01 6.72
C ALA A 247 -12.94 -14.86 6.31
N GLU A 248 -13.37 -14.02 7.27
CA GLU A 248 -14.20 -12.85 6.97
C GLU A 248 -13.43 -11.78 6.19
N GLU A 249 -12.13 -11.62 6.42
CA GLU A 249 -11.29 -10.71 5.64
C GLU A 249 -11.05 -11.22 4.23
N ILE A 250 -10.78 -12.53 4.08
CA ILE A 250 -10.67 -13.19 2.77
C ILE A 250 -11.97 -12.99 1.99
N LYS A 251 -13.13 -13.26 2.61
CA LYS A 251 -14.44 -13.06 1.99
C LYS A 251 -14.67 -11.60 1.61
N LEU A 252 -14.32 -10.66 2.48
CA LEU A 252 -14.48 -9.24 2.23
C LEU A 252 -13.60 -8.75 1.07
N LYS A 253 -12.32 -9.18 1.03
CA LYS A 253 -11.33 -8.65 0.10
C LYS A 253 -11.32 -9.37 -1.25
N LEU A 254 -11.48 -10.70 -1.28
CA LEU A 254 -11.30 -11.52 -2.49
C LEU A 254 -12.62 -11.93 -3.16
N ASN A 255 -13.74 -11.98 -2.45
CA ASN A 255 -15.04 -12.25 -3.11
C ASN A 255 -15.69 -10.99 -3.68
N TRP A 256 -14.97 -9.86 -3.64
CA TRP A 256 -15.43 -8.61 -4.22
C TRP A 256 -15.58 -8.74 -5.74
N LYS A 257 -16.64 -8.14 -6.28
CA LYS A 257 -16.92 -8.11 -7.72
C LYS A 257 -17.09 -6.67 -8.15
N MET A 258 -16.38 -6.31 -9.21
CA MET A 258 -16.44 -4.96 -9.77
C MET A 258 -17.86 -4.60 -10.23
N PRO A 259 -18.38 -3.42 -9.85
CA PRO A 259 -19.66 -2.95 -10.34
C PRO A 259 -19.68 -2.84 -11.86
N LYS A 260 -20.76 -3.31 -12.50
CA LYS A 260 -20.93 -3.21 -13.97
C LYS A 260 -20.90 -1.77 -14.49
N THR A 261 -21.23 -0.80 -13.64
CA THR A 261 -21.29 0.63 -13.96
C THR A 261 -19.93 1.28 -14.16
N TRP A 262 -18.84 0.61 -13.79
CA TRP A 262 -17.49 1.17 -13.84
C TRP A 262 -16.79 0.98 -15.20
N GLY A 263 -17.53 0.56 -16.24
CA GLY A 263 -17.10 0.59 -17.64
C GLY A 263 -16.03 -0.44 -18.03
N TYR A 264 -15.37 -1.07 -17.06
CA TYR A 264 -14.57 -2.26 -17.26
C TYR A 264 -15.52 -3.46 -17.32
N GLY A 265 -16.06 -3.76 -18.51
CA GLY A 265 -16.98 -4.88 -18.69
C GLY A 265 -16.43 -6.23 -18.21
N ALA A 266 -17.24 -7.28 -18.26
CA ALA A 266 -16.85 -8.65 -17.88
C ALA A 266 -15.61 -9.22 -18.59
N SER A 267 -15.04 -8.48 -19.56
CA SER A 267 -13.84 -8.79 -20.33
C SER A 267 -12.51 -8.32 -19.72
N ARG A 268 -12.51 -7.58 -18.60
CA ARG A 268 -11.27 -7.26 -17.85
C ARG A 268 -11.34 -7.83 -16.45
N PRO A 269 -11.01 -9.12 -16.26
CA PRO A 269 -10.94 -9.71 -14.93
C PRO A 269 -9.94 -8.91 -14.07
N TRP A 270 -10.30 -8.67 -12.81
CA TRP A 270 -9.34 -8.21 -11.82
C TRP A 270 -8.49 -9.42 -11.43
N HIS A 271 -7.16 -9.30 -11.53
CA HIS A 271 -6.25 -10.41 -11.28
C HIS A 271 -5.90 -10.51 -9.79
N THR A 272 -6.69 -11.26 -9.02
CA THR A 272 -6.35 -11.69 -7.66
C THR A 272 -5.30 -12.80 -7.68
N ASP A 273 -4.11 -12.56 -8.23
CA ASP A 273 -3.09 -13.62 -8.35
C ASP A 273 -2.15 -13.64 -7.12
N GLY A 274 -2.60 -13.12 -5.97
CA GLY A 274 -1.87 -13.20 -4.70
C GLY A 274 -2.37 -14.37 -3.85
N ALA A 275 -1.46 -15.16 -3.27
CA ALA A 275 -1.85 -16.25 -2.38
C ALA A 275 -2.19 -15.71 -0.98
N THR A 276 -3.35 -16.12 -0.45
CA THR A 276 -3.72 -15.90 0.97
C THR A 276 -3.05 -16.89 1.90
N GLU A 277 -2.51 -17.96 1.35
CA GLU A 277 -1.65 -18.90 2.07
C GLU A 277 -0.20 -18.45 1.91
N GLY A 278 0.53 -18.34 3.02
CA GLY A 278 1.91 -17.85 2.99
C GLY A 278 2.52 -17.59 4.37
N PRO A 279 3.81 -17.24 4.41
CA PRO A 279 4.50 -16.94 5.65
C PRO A 279 3.88 -15.73 6.36
N SER A 280 3.76 -15.82 7.69
CA SER A 280 3.34 -14.72 8.55
C SER A 280 4.55 -14.05 9.20
N PHE A 281 4.66 -12.73 9.03
CA PHE A 281 5.82 -11.93 9.44
C PHE A 281 5.64 -11.21 10.78
N GLY A 282 4.55 -11.49 11.51
CA GLY A 282 4.26 -10.84 12.78
C GLY A 282 5.29 -11.21 13.85
N CYS A 283 5.79 -10.19 14.56
CA CYS A 283 6.77 -10.40 15.64
C CYS A 283 6.26 -11.33 16.74
N GLU A 284 4.97 -11.25 17.10
CA GLU A 284 4.42 -12.07 18.19
C GLU A 284 4.29 -13.54 17.77
N ILE A 285 3.78 -13.79 16.56
CA ILE A 285 3.67 -15.15 16.00
C ILE A 285 5.04 -15.82 15.93
N ASN A 286 6.08 -15.04 15.60
CA ASN A 286 7.45 -15.51 15.50
C ASN A 286 8.23 -15.42 16.83
N LYS A 287 7.58 -15.05 17.94
CA LYS A 287 8.16 -14.94 19.30
C LYS A 287 9.40 -14.04 19.38
N VAL A 288 9.38 -12.92 18.64
CA VAL A 288 10.44 -11.91 18.61
C VAL A 288 9.99 -10.66 19.35
N SER A 289 10.76 -10.20 20.32
CA SER A 289 10.51 -8.92 20.98
C SER A 289 10.71 -7.77 19.99
N ARG A 290 9.73 -6.86 19.92
CA ARG A 290 9.90 -5.59 19.18
C ARG A 290 11.04 -4.82 19.81
N ARG A 291 11.98 -4.33 18.99
CA ARG A 291 13.00 -3.38 19.47
C ARG A 291 12.31 -2.04 19.71
N SER A 292 12.97 -1.13 20.45
CA SER A 292 12.62 0.29 20.31
C SER A 292 12.76 0.65 18.84
N ALA A 293 11.85 1.43 18.27
CA ALA A 293 12.05 1.94 16.90
C ALA A 293 13.41 2.64 16.87
N PRO A 294 14.26 2.38 15.86
CA PRO A 294 15.53 3.11 15.74
C PRO A 294 15.25 4.59 15.96
N ARG A 295 15.98 5.20 16.90
CA ARG A 295 15.79 6.61 17.28
C ARG A 295 16.05 7.52 16.08
#